data_AF-A0AAW9NY20-F1
#
_entry.id   AF-A0AAW9NY20-F1
#
_cell.length_a   1.000
_cell.length_b   1.000
_cell.length_c   1.000
_cell.angle_alpha   90.00
_cell.angle_beta   90.00
_cell.angle_gamma   90.00
#
_symmetry.space_group_name_H-M   'P 1'
#
loop_
_entity.id
_entity.type
_entity.pdbx_description
1 polymer ?
#
loop_
_entity_poly.entity_id
_entity_poly.type
_entity_poly.pdbx_seq_one_letter_code
_entity_poly.pdbx_strand_id
1 'polypeptide(L)' 'MKIKIGNKNKIKDSIIGEQNNIGTEIRKEGGFFQRHPVITALLTSFIIGFLLLFSFWKDVINFIENIFR' A
#
# COMPACT_ATOMS: atom_id res chain seq x y z
N MET A 1 -44.50 -12.39 -15.78
CA MET A 1 -43.49 -13.02 -14.88
C MET A 1 -43.25 -12.10 -13.69
N LYS A 2 -43.18 -12.63 -12.46
CA LYS A 2 -42.87 -11.85 -11.25
C LYS A 2 -41.66 -12.46 -10.57
N ILE A 3 -40.51 -11.80 -10.67
CA ILE A 3 -39.32 -12.19 -9.90
C ILE A 3 -39.49 -11.58 -8.50
N LYS A 4 -39.58 -12.42 -7.46
CA LYS A 4 -39.62 -11.98 -6.06
C LYS A 4 -38.24 -12.21 -5.46
N ILE A 5 -37.48 -11.12 -5.26
CA ILE A 5 -36.19 -11.14 -4.57
C ILE A 5 -36.40 -10.49 -3.21
N GLY A 6 -36.21 -11.27 -2.15
CA GLY A 6 -36.27 -10.82 -0.76
C GLY A 6 -37.68 -10.80 -0.15
N ASN A 7 -37.83 -11.46 0.99
CA ASN A 7 -38.83 -11.09 1.99
C ASN A 7 -38.10 -10.93 3.32
N LYS A 8 -37.91 -9.68 3.76
CA LYS A 8 -37.20 -9.31 5.00
C LYS A 8 -35.73 -9.74 5.15
N ASN A 9 -35.07 -10.24 4.10
CA ASN A 9 -33.63 -10.54 4.15
C ASN A 9 -32.79 -9.28 3.94
N LYS A 10 -31.83 -9.02 4.83
CA LYS A 10 -30.80 -8.00 4.65
C LYS A 10 -29.68 -8.60 3.81
N ILE A 11 -29.59 -8.20 2.54
CA ILE A 11 -28.45 -8.57 1.70
C ILE A 11 -27.40 -7.49 1.89
N LYS A 12 -26.25 -7.87 2.45
CA LYS A 12 -25.07 -7.01 2.58
C LYS A 12 -23.93 -7.68 1.82
N ASP A 13 -23.13 -6.86 1.15
CA ASP A 13 -21.90 -7.26 0.44
C ASP A 13 -22.08 -8.40 -0.59
N SER A 14 -23.19 -8.39 -1.33
CA SER A 14 -23.44 -9.37 -2.40
C SER A 14 -23.65 -8.68 -3.74
N ILE A 15 -23.06 -9.25 -4.79
CA ILE A 15 -23.21 -8.78 -6.17
C ILE A 15 -24.33 -9.60 -6.80
N ILE A 16 -25.46 -8.95 -7.11
CA ILE A 16 -26.62 -9.60 -7.74
C ILE A 16 -26.64 -9.20 -9.21
N GLY A 17 -26.38 -10.18 -10.07
CA GLY A 17 -26.25 -10.02 -11.53
C GLY A 17 -24.82 -10.27 -11.99
N GLU A 18 -24.67 -10.94 -13.14
CA GLU A 18 -23.40 -11.03 -13.85
C GLU A 18 -23.03 -9.60 -14.31
N GLN A 19 -22.15 -8.94 -13.56
CA GLN A 19 -21.60 -7.67 -13.99
C GLN A 19 -20.70 -7.95 -15.21
N ASN A 20 -21.25 -7.76 -16.40
CA ASN A 20 -20.48 -7.53 -17.62
C ASN A 20 -19.73 -6.20 -17.49
N ASN A 21 -18.81 -6.10 -16.53
CA ASN A 21 -17.87 -5.01 -16.41
C ASN A 21 -16.77 -5.25 -17.43
N ILE A 22 -17.07 -4.92 -18.68
CA ILE A 22 -16.05 -4.70 -19.69
C ILE A 22 -15.17 -3.56 -19.16
N GLY A 23 -13.99 -3.90 -18.65
CA GLY A 23 -12.90 -2.96 -18.44
C GLY A 23 -12.86 -2.18 -17.12
N THR A 24 -13.37 -2.70 -16.01
CA THR A 24 -12.89 -2.21 -14.70
C THR A 24 -11.68 -3.04 -14.31
N GLU A 25 -10.50 -2.59 -14.75
CA GLU A 25 -9.26 -2.88 -14.01
C GLU A 25 -9.58 -2.74 -12.53
N ILE A 26 -9.30 -3.78 -11.77
CA ILE A 26 -9.32 -3.75 -10.31
C ILE A 26 -8.44 -2.56 -9.94
N ARG A 27 -9.05 -1.40 -9.65
CA ARG A 27 -8.36 -0.24 -9.12
C ARG A 27 -7.86 -0.69 -7.76
N LYS A 28 -6.64 -1.24 -7.74
CA LYS A 28 -5.87 -1.43 -6.51
C LYS A 28 -5.85 -0.05 -5.88
N GLU A 29 -6.65 0.14 -4.85
CA GLU A 29 -6.62 1.38 -4.08
C GLU A 29 -5.15 1.57 -3.69
N GLY A 30 -4.52 2.59 -4.28
CA GLY A 30 -3.09 2.82 -4.10
C GLY A 30 -2.81 2.86 -2.62
N GLY A 31 -1.85 2.05 -2.16
CA GLY A 31 -1.53 1.92 -0.74
C GLY A 31 -1.28 3.29 -0.10
N PHE A 32 -1.30 3.36 1.23
CA PHE A 32 -1.14 4.62 1.99
C PHE A 32 -0.02 5.53 1.47
N PHE A 33 1.09 4.92 1.03
CA PHE A 33 2.24 5.63 0.47
C PHE A 33 1.95 6.38 -0.84
N GLN A 34 1.09 5.84 -1.68
CA GLN A 34 0.70 6.41 -2.97
C GLN A 34 -0.37 7.49 -2.79
N ARG A 35 -1.17 7.37 -1.72
CA ARG A 35 -2.21 8.35 -1.36
C ARG A 35 -1.64 9.61 -0.71
N HIS A 36 -0.53 9.50 0.04
CA HIS A 36 0.07 10.62 0.77
C HIS A 36 1.59 10.71 0.55
N PRO A 37 2.06 11.08 -0.66
CA PRO A 37 3.47 11.13 -1.02
C PRO A 37 4.30 12.13 -0.19
N VAL A 38 3.67 13.20 0.31
CA VAL A 38 4.38 14.21 1.12
C VAL A 38 4.68 13.70 2.52
N ILE A 39 3.73 13.01 3.15
CA ILE A 39 3.90 12.46 4.51
C ILE A 39 4.97 11.37 4.50
N THR A 40 4.97 10.54 3.46
CA THR A 40 5.99 9.50 3.29
C THR A 40 7.37 10.07 3.06
N ALA A 41 7.50 11.11 2.23
CA ALA A 41 8.77 11.81 2.01
C ALA A 41 9.30 12.44 3.32
N LEU A 42 8.42 13.06 4.11
CA LEU A 42 8.80 13.66 5.38
C LEU A 42 9.24 12.60 6.39
N LEU A 43 8.50 11.49 6.50
CA LEU A 43 8.84 10.39 7.40
C LEU A 43 10.18 9.75 7.02
N THR A 44 10.39 9.48 5.73
CA THR A 44 11.68 8.93 5.25
C THR A 44 12.82 9.90 5.50
N SER A 45 12.67 11.19 5.19
CA SER A 45 13.69 12.20 5.48
C SER A 45 14.06 12.23 6.98
N PHE A 46 13.07 12.17 7.87
CA PHE A 46 13.30 12.12 9.30
C PHE A 46 14.06 10.85 9.73
N ILE A 47 13.65 9.69 9.22
CA ILE A 47 14.28 8.39 9.51
C ILE A 47 15.74 8.39 9.04
N ILE A 48 16.01 8.83 7.81
CA ILE A 48 17.38 8.93 7.27
C ILE A 48 18.21 9.91 8.08
N GLY A 49 17.69 11.09 8.41
CA GLY A 49 18.40 12.07 9.24
C GLY A 49 18.76 11.51 10.62
N PHE A 50 17.83 10.76 11.23
CA PHE A 50 18.06 10.08 12.50
C PHE A 50 19.10 8.95 12.39
N LEU A 51 19.05 8.15 11.33
CA LEU A 51 20.05 7.11 11.03
C LEU A 51 21.45 7.70 10.87
N LEU A 52 21.58 8.86 10.23
CA LEU A 52 22.86 9.55 10.03
C LEU A 52 23.50 10.05 11.35
N LEU A 53 22.73 10.19 12.42
CA LEU A 53 23.25 10.67 13.72
C LEU A 53 24.08 9.62 14.47
N PHE A 54 23.95 8.34 14.13
CA PHE A 54 24.61 7.29 14.89
C PHE A 54 26.09 7.14 14.53
N SER A 55 26.93 6.87 15.53
CA SER A 55 28.38 6.71 15.33
C SER A 55 28.78 5.41 14.60
N PHE A 56 27.85 4.49 14.30
CA PHE A 56 28.16 3.17 13.73
C PHE A 56 28.46 3.21 12.22
N TRP A 57 28.34 4.35 11.55
CA TRP A 57 28.61 4.44 10.10
C TRP A 57 30.01 3.98 9.71
N LYS A 58 30.99 4.13 10.61
CA LYS A 58 32.35 3.63 10.39
C LYS A 58 32.38 2.10 10.18
N ASP A 59 31.58 1.36 10.94
CA ASP A 59 31.50 -0.10 10.82
C ASP A 59 30.75 -0.50 9.54
N VAL A 60 29.72 0.26 9.16
CA VAL A 60 28.97 0.09 7.90
C VAL A 60 29.88 0.32 6.69
N ILE A 61 30.69 1.37 6.70
CA ILE A 61 31.65 1.68 5.63
C ILE A 61 32.69 0.57 5.51
N ASN A 62 33.31 0.16 6.62
CA ASN A 62 34.26 -0.95 6.63
C ASN A 62 33.66 -2.27 6.09
N PHE A 63 32.39 -2.55 6.43
CA PHE A 63 31.67 -3.71 5.92
C PHE A 63 31.48 -3.64 4.39
N ILE A 64 31.08 -2.48 3.87
CA ILE A 64 30.92 -2.26 2.43
C ILE A 64 32.27 -2.40 1.71
N GLU A 65 33.33 -1.77 2.23
CA GLU A 65 34.67 -1.85 1.64
C GLU A 65 35.21 -3.29 1.57
N ASN A 66 34.93 -4.11 2.59
CA ASN A 66 35.30 -5.53 2.58
C ASN A 66 34.51 -6.38 1.56
N ILE A 67 33.33 -5.96 1.14
CA ILE A 67 32.55 -6.65 0.09
C ILE A 67 33.13 -6.39 -1.30
N PHE A 68 33.70 -5.20 -1.51
CA PHE A 68 34.28 -4.79 -2.80
C PHE A 68 35.79 -5.06 -2.93
N ARG A 69 36.38 -5.75 -1.94
CA ARG A 69 37.79 -6.16 -1.90
C ARG A 69 37.95 -7.60 -2.37
#